data_AF-A0A1F7GED1-F1
#
_entry.id   AF-A0A1F7GED1-F1
#
_cell.length_a   1.000
_cell.length_b   1.000
_cell.length_c   1.000
_cell.angle_alpha   90.00
_cell.angle_beta   90.00
_cell.angle_gamma   90.00
#
_symmetry.space_group_name_H-M   'P 1'
#
loop_
_entity.id
_entity.type
_entity.pdbx_description
1 polymer ?
#
loop_
_entity_poly.entity_id
_entity_poly.type
_entity_poly.pdbx_seq_one_letter_code
_entity_poly.pdbx_strand_id
1 'polypeptide(L)'
;MPNPSTESRNYRNQHYAEQISRFLSPWQYIDRDYTDVYIREKIEIGRPELALELFDELSRANTIAIIGTHFGDEGKGRLVDNKLQQLLSIPGVKMAYVVRFQGGSNAGHTVYTEDGTKVALHQLPSSVLEPRAVGIMDQGMVINMEDLKTEIDDVEKIVGDLRGHIILSNDAILNTDLDRAMEVLNKVKSGGKSGGGTARGIGPSYADHYSRLGNTVEELFADDWRETFGRKYDGYTIDFDARGMALESVKVPDLRATRDTGKPVSRPVGTKQEYLNRMEAIRDWYIHRDQGVADDARLRQNTYVIHEKTYGDVSRGIIFEGAQAVGLDAWLGRWPDITASNTTIDGIAAGTGFYRSQDVREKIGVFKATYMSSVGDAHMITRIDLPRESVESTDGFSEDQLYGLDVRDVAKERGTTTDRYRDMCFLDLALMRYNVKMGGIEALAATHLDIAREGRPIKVCTHYVDMQGKYVPYQPGVKYQEGLIPQYIELPGWDGEATQKATSVDELPENAKKFLAFVQLQVGVPIIAATTGPERKHLVEI
;
A
#
# COMPACT_ATOMS: atom_id res chain seq x y z
N MET A 1 -42.37 2.39 -17.56
CA MET A 1 -41.99 0.97 -17.44
C MET A 1 -42.97 0.30 -16.49
N PRO A 2 -43.42 -0.95 -16.71
CA PRO A 2 -44.34 -1.61 -15.79
C PRO A 2 -43.64 -1.86 -14.46
N ASN A 3 -44.34 -1.58 -13.36
CA ASN A 3 -43.87 -1.81 -12.00
C ASN A 3 -43.70 -3.33 -11.80
N PRO A 4 -42.53 -3.84 -11.37
CA PRO A 4 -42.36 -5.28 -11.19
C PRO A 4 -43.34 -5.82 -10.15
N SER A 5 -43.97 -6.96 -10.46
CA SER A 5 -44.90 -7.64 -9.55
C SER A 5 -44.27 -7.87 -8.17
N THR A 6 -45.09 -7.86 -7.12
CA THR A 6 -44.69 -8.06 -5.72
C THR A 6 -43.93 -9.38 -5.52
N GLU A 7 -44.24 -10.42 -6.30
CA GLU A 7 -43.51 -11.69 -6.31
C GLU A 7 -42.10 -11.56 -6.90
N SER A 8 -41.91 -10.82 -7.99
CA SER A 8 -40.56 -10.56 -8.53
C SER A 8 -39.70 -9.70 -7.59
N ARG A 9 -40.33 -8.83 -6.80
CA ARG A 9 -39.66 -8.03 -5.77
C ARG A 9 -39.26 -8.89 -4.57
N ASN A 10 -40.12 -9.80 -4.13
CA ASN A 10 -39.82 -10.72 -3.03
C ASN A 10 -38.77 -11.76 -3.41
N TYR A 11 -38.80 -12.29 -4.64
CA TYR A 11 -37.77 -13.20 -5.13
C TYR A 11 -36.41 -12.50 -5.28
N ARG A 12 -36.38 -11.28 -5.83
CA ARG A 12 -35.16 -10.45 -5.86
C ARG A 12 -34.64 -10.17 -4.45
N ASN A 13 -35.50 -9.81 -3.51
CA ASN A 13 -35.10 -9.53 -2.13
C ASN A 13 -34.63 -10.78 -1.37
N GLN A 14 -35.20 -11.97 -1.61
CA GLN A 14 -34.73 -13.22 -1.03
C GLN A 14 -33.39 -13.66 -1.63
N HIS A 15 -33.25 -13.63 -2.96
CA HIS A 15 -32.00 -13.97 -3.62
C HIS A 15 -30.89 -12.97 -3.26
N TYR A 16 -31.23 -11.68 -3.17
CA TYR A 16 -30.34 -10.62 -2.68
C TYR A 16 -29.98 -10.81 -1.20
N ALA A 17 -30.93 -11.19 -0.34
CA ALA A 17 -30.65 -11.50 1.07
C ALA A 17 -29.79 -12.77 1.22
N GLU A 18 -29.94 -13.78 0.35
CA GLU A 18 -29.08 -14.96 0.31
C GLU A 18 -27.67 -14.63 -0.21
N GLN A 19 -27.54 -13.73 -1.19
CA GLN A 19 -26.25 -13.23 -1.66
C GLN A 19 -25.58 -12.33 -0.60
N ILE A 20 -26.32 -11.41 0.02
CA ILE A 20 -25.86 -10.52 1.08
C ILE A 20 -25.56 -11.25 2.38
N SER A 21 -26.34 -12.27 2.75
CA SER A 21 -26.04 -13.04 3.97
C SER A 21 -24.65 -13.67 3.93
N ARG A 22 -24.16 -14.08 2.73
CA ARG A 22 -22.77 -14.50 2.50
C ARG A 22 -21.74 -13.40 2.80
N PHE A 23 -22.12 -12.13 2.61
CA PHE A 23 -21.30 -10.94 2.81
C PHE A 23 -21.45 -10.30 4.20
N LEU A 24 -22.50 -10.64 4.96
CA LEU A 24 -22.78 -10.03 6.26
C LEU A 24 -21.92 -10.56 7.41
N SER A 25 -21.32 -11.75 7.26
CA SER A 25 -20.36 -12.27 8.24
C SER A 25 -19.26 -13.10 7.58
N PRO A 26 -18.04 -12.54 7.39
CA PRO A 26 -16.88 -13.32 6.98
C PRO A 26 -16.51 -14.43 7.98
N TRP A 27 -17.17 -14.45 9.14
CA TRP A 27 -16.93 -15.38 10.26
C TRP A 27 -17.87 -16.60 10.26
N GLN A 28 -18.97 -16.59 9.49
CA GLN A 28 -20.01 -17.63 9.55
C GLN A 28 -19.86 -18.75 8.51
N TYR A 29 -18.90 -18.67 7.57
CA TYR A 29 -18.86 -19.54 6.38
C TYR A 29 -17.57 -20.34 6.19
N ILE A 30 -16.99 -20.82 7.29
CA ILE A 30 -15.70 -21.54 7.29
C ILE A 30 -15.85 -22.99 6.81
N ASP A 31 -17.07 -23.53 6.82
CA ASP A 31 -17.42 -24.87 6.33
C ASP A 31 -17.96 -24.88 4.87
N ARG A 32 -17.76 -23.83 4.07
CA ARG A 32 -18.11 -23.91 2.65
C ARG A 32 -17.08 -24.74 1.90
N ASP A 33 -17.44 -26.00 1.83
CA ASP A 33 -16.95 -27.08 1.00
C ASP A 33 -16.42 -26.55 -0.35
N TYR A 34 -15.10 -26.68 -0.54
CA TYR A 34 -14.39 -26.47 -1.81
C TYR A 34 -14.96 -27.31 -2.95
N THR A 35 -15.86 -28.27 -2.64
CA THR A 35 -16.60 -29.03 -3.63
C THR A 35 -17.33 -28.16 -4.64
N ASP A 36 -17.95 -27.04 -4.28
CA ASP A 36 -18.77 -26.28 -5.25
C ASP A 36 -17.95 -25.74 -6.43
N VAL A 37 -16.71 -25.29 -6.17
CA VAL A 37 -15.81 -24.73 -7.20
C VAL A 37 -14.96 -25.82 -7.85
N TYR A 38 -14.32 -26.68 -7.05
CA TYR A 38 -13.33 -27.64 -7.54
C TYR A 38 -13.90 -29.03 -7.85
N ILE A 39 -15.09 -29.39 -7.35
CA ILE A 39 -15.72 -30.71 -7.55
C ILE A 39 -17.02 -30.61 -8.36
N ARG A 40 -17.76 -29.49 -8.28
CA ARG A 40 -19.01 -29.23 -9.02
C ARG A 40 -18.84 -28.19 -10.14
N GLU A 41 -17.61 -27.72 -10.38
CA GLU A 41 -17.21 -26.85 -11.49
C GLU A 41 -18.01 -25.55 -11.65
N LYS A 42 -18.58 -25.01 -10.56
CA LYS A 42 -19.23 -23.70 -10.59
C LYS A 42 -18.20 -22.60 -10.43
N ILE A 43 -17.72 -22.09 -11.56
CA ILE A 43 -16.78 -20.96 -11.61
C ILE A 43 -17.57 -19.67 -11.80
N GLU A 44 -17.80 -18.97 -10.70
CA GLU A 44 -18.35 -17.60 -10.69
C GLU A 44 -17.28 -16.66 -10.10
N ILE A 45 -16.78 -15.73 -10.92
CA ILE A 45 -15.75 -14.74 -10.56
C ILE A 45 -16.24 -13.39 -11.07
N GLY A 46 -15.95 -12.31 -10.35
CA GLY A 46 -16.43 -10.97 -10.69
C GLY A 46 -17.69 -10.58 -9.91
N ARG A 47 -18.25 -9.43 -10.26
CA ARG A 47 -19.39 -8.83 -9.54
C ARG A 47 -20.69 -9.58 -9.85
N PRO A 48 -21.52 -9.96 -8.85
CA PRO A 48 -22.86 -10.46 -9.10
C PRO A 48 -23.73 -9.37 -9.77
N GLU A 49 -24.50 -9.71 -10.81
CA GLU A 49 -25.31 -8.76 -11.59
C GLU A 49 -26.25 -7.86 -10.73
N LEU A 50 -26.74 -8.34 -9.59
CA LEU A 50 -27.68 -7.64 -8.70
C LEU A 50 -27.01 -6.79 -7.60
N ALA A 51 -25.70 -6.86 -7.41
CA ALA A 51 -25.00 -6.11 -6.36
C ALA A 51 -24.86 -4.60 -6.67
N LEU A 52 -25.18 -4.20 -7.91
CA LEU A 52 -24.82 -2.89 -8.49
C LEU A 52 -25.75 -1.72 -8.13
N GLU A 53 -26.96 -1.93 -7.62
CA GLU A 53 -27.98 -0.86 -7.70
C GLU A 53 -28.15 0.01 -6.45
N LEU A 54 -27.69 -0.40 -5.25
CA LEU A 54 -28.09 0.29 -4.01
C LEU A 54 -27.03 1.24 -3.40
N PHE A 55 -25.74 1.02 -3.65
CA PHE A 55 -24.66 1.84 -3.07
C PHE A 55 -24.03 2.83 -4.06
N ASP A 56 -24.27 2.62 -5.36
CA ASP A 56 -23.74 3.43 -6.46
C ASP A 56 -24.30 4.87 -6.50
N GLU A 57 -25.38 5.17 -5.76
CA GLU A 57 -26.02 6.49 -5.72
C GLU A 57 -25.49 7.41 -4.61
N LEU A 58 -24.74 6.89 -3.63
CA LEU A 58 -24.29 7.67 -2.46
C LEU A 58 -22.81 8.08 -2.50
N SER A 59 -22.03 7.53 -3.43
CA SER A 59 -20.60 7.84 -3.62
C SER A 59 -20.40 8.87 -4.74
N ARG A 60 -19.27 9.58 -4.70
CA ARG A 60 -18.87 10.48 -5.78
C ARG A 60 -18.44 9.63 -6.99
N ALA A 61 -19.02 9.89 -8.16
CA ALA A 61 -18.61 9.22 -9.40
C ALA A 61 -17.10 9.42 -9.68
N ASN A 62 -16.51 8.49 -10.43
CA ASN A 62 -15.11 8.58 -10.88
C ASN A 62 -14.11 8.70 -9.71
N THR A 63 -14.38 8.00 -8.60
CA THR A 63 -13.48 7.90 -7.44
C THR A 63 -13.10 6.44 -7.16
N ILE A 64 -11.81 6.20 -6.99
CA ILE A 64 -11.25 4.87 -6.76
C ILE A 64 -10.27 4.96 -5.58
N ALA A 65 -10.30 4.01 -4.65
CA ALA A 65 -9.27 3.85 -3.62
C ALA A 65 -8.60 2.48 -3.79
N ILE A 66 -7.28 2.46 -3.69
CA ILE A 66 -6.46 1.25 -3.85
C ILE A 66 -5.56 1.12 -2.63
N ILE A 67 -5.76 0.06 -1.84
CA ILE A 67 -4.96 -0.27 -0.65
C ILE A 67 -4.48 -1.73 -0.69
N GLY A 68 -3.44 -2.06 0.07
CA GLY A 68 -2.90 -3.43 0.13
C GLY A 68 -3.60 -4.23 1.21
N THR A 69 -3.83 -5.53 1.00
CA THR A 69 -4.56 -6.35 1.99
C THR A 69 -3.65 -7.03 3.02
N HIS A 70 -2.36 -7.16 2.78
CA HIS A 70 -1.44 -7.98 3.58
C HIS A 70 -0.39 -7.11 4.27
N PHE A 71 0.90 -7.38 4.04
CA PHE A 71 2.04 -6.74 4.71
C PHE A 71 2.85 -5.84 3.78
N GLY A 72 2.24 -5.36 2.69
CA GLY A 72 2.88 -4.45 1.74
C GLY A 72 3.44 -5.18 0.51
N ASP A 73 3.90 -4.35 -0.43
CA ASP A 73 4.50 -4.78 -1.70
C ASP A 73 3.63 -5.66 -2.60
N GLU A 74 2.30 -5.58 -2.45
CA GLU A 74 1.34 -6.35 -3.26
C GLU A 74 1.22 -5.85 -4.71
N GLY A 75 2.05 -4.91 -5.16
CA GLY A 75 1.99 -4.39 -6.54
C GLY A 75 0.94 -3.30 -6.78
N LYS A 76 0.51 -2.58 -5.73
CA LYS A 76 -0.49 -1.49 -5.82
C LYS A 76 -0.22 -0.47 -6.92
N GLY A 77 1.04 -0.03 -7.07
CA GLY A 77 1.40 0.99 -8.07
C GLY A 77 1.04 0.60 -9.50
N ARG A 78 1.16 -0.70 -9.87
CA ARG A 78 0.71 -1.21 -11.18
C ARG A 78 -0.80 -1.11 -11.32
N LEU A 79 -1.56 -1.43 -10.27
CA LEU A 79 -3.01 -1.32 -10.32
C LEU A 79 -3.47 0.14 -10.38
N VAL A 80 -2.81 1.05 -9.66
CA VAL A 80 -3.09 2.50 -9.72
C VAL A 80 -2.89 3.01 -11.14
N ASP A 81 -1.76 2.68 -11.76
CA ASP A 81 -1.46 3.02 -13.16
C ASP A 81 -2.55 2.49 -14.13
N ASN A 82 -2.95 1.23 -14.00
CA ASN A 82 -3.99 0.65 -14.84
C ASN A 82 -5.37 1.30 -14.63
N LYS A 83 -5.77 1.49 -13.36
CA LYS A 83 -7.05 2.13 -13.02
C LYS A 83 -7.08 3.60 -13.40
N LEU A 84 -5.93 4.28 -13.41
CA LEU A 84 -5.79 5.63 -13.94
C LEU A 84 -6.11 5.68 -15.44
N GLN A 85 -5.53 4.78 -16.23
CA GLN A 85 -5.83 4.69 -17.67
C GLN A 85 -7.30 4.38 -17.93
N GLN A 86 -7.88 3.42 -17.18
CA GLN A 86 -9.31 3.11 -17.27
C GLN A 86 -10.17 4.34 -16.96
N LEU A 87 -9.90 5.02 -15.85
CA LEU A 87 -10.62 6.22 -15.44
C LEU A 87 -10.56 7.34 -16.49
N LEU A 88 -9.39 7.56 -17.08
CA LEU A 88 -9.17 8.56 -18.13
C LEU A 88 -9.79 8.18 -19.49
N SER A 89 -10.14 6.91 -19.69
CA SER A 89 -10.84 6.42 -20.89
C SER A 89 -12.36 6.66 -20.84
N ILE A 90 -12.92 6.90 -19.65
CA ILE A 90 -14.36 7.14 -19.47
C ILE A 90 -14.77 8.42 -20.21
N PRO A 91 -15.78 8.37 -21.11
CA PRO A 91 -16.25 9.56 -21.81
C PRO A 91 -16.64 10.67 -20.83
N GLY A 92 -16.05 11.86 -21.03
CA GLY A 92 -16.28 13.03 -20.17
C GLY A 92 -15.24 13.22 -19.06
N VAL A 93 -14.42 12.22 -18.73
CA VAL A 93 -13.27 12.40 -17.83
C VAL A 93 -12.11 13.04 -18.60
N LYS A 94 -11.78 14.27 -18.23
CA LYS A 94 -10.74 15.07 -18.91
C LYS A 94 -9.36 14.85 -18.29
N MET A 95 -9.32 14.76 -16.97
CA MET A 95 -8.11 14.57 -16.18
C MET A 95 -8.40 13.79 -14.89
N ALA A 96 -7.35 13.41 -14.17
CA ALA A 96 -7.49 12.77 -12.86
C ALA A 96 -6.49 13.32 -11.83
N TYR A 97 -6.85 13.19 -10.55
CA TYR A 97 -5.94 13.40 -9.43
C TYR A 97 -5.56 12.06 -8.81
N VAL A 98 -4.28 11.84 -8.56
CA VAL A 98 -3.81 10.69 -7.77
C VAL A 98 -3.34 11.19 -6.42
N VAL A 99 -4.12 10.90 -5.38
CA VAL A 99 -3.96 11.45 -4.04
C VAL A 99 -3.32 10.39 -3.14
N ARG A 100 -2.11 10.67 -2.67
CA ARG A 100 -1.53 9.97 -1.53
C ARG A 100 -1.91 10.72 -0.24
N PHE A 101 -2.52 10.00 0.69
CA PHE A 101 -3.22 10.60 1.84
C PHE A 101 -2.60 10.21 3.19
N GLN A 102 -1.77 9.18 3.25
CA GLN A 102 -1.14 8.66 4.48
C GLN A 102 0.26 8.11 4.17
N GLY A 103 1.02 7.79 5.21
CA GLY A 103 2.38 7.26 5.11
C GLY A 103 3.38 8.31 4.65
N GLY A 104 4.55 7.89 4.18
CA GLY A 104 5.59 8.79 3.68
C GLY A 104 6.53 8.08 2.73
N SER A 105 7.84 8.34 2.87
CA SER A 105 8.91 7.74 2.06
C SER A 105 9.13 6.24 2.32
N ASN A 106 8.27 5.59 3.10
CA ASN A 106 8.32 4.17 3.45
C ASN A 106 7.44 3.28 2.54
N ALA A 107 6.62 3.88 1.67
CA ALA A 107 5.81 3.16 0.68
C ALA A 107 6.40 3.40 -0.72
N GLY A 108 7.41 2.61 -1.07
CA GLY A 108 8.08 2.70 -2.37
C GLY A 108 7.30 1.96 -3.46
N HIS A 109 6.97 2.63 -4.55
CA HIS A 109 6.26 2.05 -5.69
C HIS A 109 7.17 2.12 -6.93
N THR A 110 7.22 1.02 -7.69
CA THR A 110 7.92 1.01 -8.98
C THR A 110 6.88 1.14 -10.08
N VAL A 111 7.10 2.10 -10.98
CA VAL A 111 6.33 2.26 -12.22
C VAL A 111 7.29 2.20 -13.41
N TYR A 112 6.74 1.98 -14.60
CA TYR A 112 7.50 1.86 -15.84
C TYR A 112 6.92 2.82 -16.86
N THR A 113 7.78 3.59 -17.53
CA THR A 113 7.42 4.41 -18.69
C THR A 113 7.06 3.51 -19.89
N GLU A 114 6.49 4.11 -20.94
CA GLU A 114 6.08 3.37 -22.15
C GLU A 114 7.25 2.66 -22.84
N ASP A 115 8.45 3.23 -22.80
CA ASP A 115 9.69 2.64 -23.34
C ASP A 115 10.32 1.59 -22.40
N GLY A 116 9.69 1.29 -21.26
CA GLY A 116 10.15 0.30 -20.30
C GLY A 116 11.16 0.80 -19.27
N THR A 117 11.48 2.10 -19.24
CA THR A 117 12.36 2.68 -18.21
C THR A 117 11.72 2.58 -16.82
N LYS A 118 12.46 1.99 -15.88
CA LYS A 118 12.02 1.81 -14.49
C LYS A 118 12.14 3.11 -13.72
N VAL A 119 11.06 3.55 -13.08
CA VAL A 119 11.02 4.72 -12.19
C VAL A 119 10.61 4.29 -10.78
N ALA A 120 11.48 4.58 -9.80
CA ALA A 120 11.26 4.21 -8.41
C ALA A 120 10.79 5.44 -7.59
N LEU A 121 9.52 5.41 -7.21
CA LEU A 121 8.85 6.45 -6.43
C LEU A 121 8.82 6.08 -4.95
N HIS A 122 8.90 7.08 -4.08
CA HIS A 122 8.90 6.94 -2.62
C HIS A 122 7.86 7.85 -1.97
N GLN A 123 7.86 9.14 -2.31
CA GLN A 123 6.89 10.13 -1.83
C GLN A 123 5.97 10.62 -2.95
N LEU A 124 6.48 10.71 -4.17
CA LEU A 124 5.67 11.12 -5.32
C LEU A 124 4.57 10.09 -5.61
N PRO A 125 3.35 10.55 -5.97
CA PRO A 125 2.30 9.67 -6.49
C PRO A 125 2.70 9.06 -7.84
N SER A 126 2.11 7.91 -8.16
CA SER A 126 2.38 7.19 -9.42
C SER A 126 1.93 7.93 -10.69
N SER A 127 1.11 8.99 -10.55
CA SER A 127 0.62 9.81 -11.67
C SER A 127 1.70 10.57 -12.44
N VAL A 128 2.94 10.67 -11.93
CA VAL A 128 4.02 11.43 -12.57
C VAL A 128 4.36 10.95 -13.99
N LEU A 129 3.85 9.78 -14.40
CA LEU A 129 4.00 9.25 -15.75
C LEU A 129 2.84 9.61 -16.71
N GLU A 130 1.75 10.21 -16.21
CA GLU A 130 0.52 10.45 -16.98
C GLU A 130 0.26 11.96 -17.14
N PRO A 131 0.38 12.52 -18.37
CA PRO A 131 0.20 13.96 -18.62
C PRO A 131 -1.21 14.49 -18.27
N ARG A 132 -2.25 13.65 -18.34
CA ARG A 132 -3.63 14.01 -17.94
C ARG A 132 -3.90 13.78 -16.46
N ALA A 133 -2.86 13.57 -15.65
CA ALA A 133 -2.98 13.38 -14.22
C ALA A 133 -2.15 14.37 -13.41
N VAL A 134 -2.62 14.68 -12.21
CA VAL A 134 -1.92 15.50 -11.22
C VAL A 134 -1.78 14.71 -9.92
N GLY A 135 -0.56 14.56 -9.43
CA GLY A 135 -0.29 13.90 -8.16
C GLY A 135 -0.48 14.85 -6.99
N ILE A 136 -1.18 14.41 -5.94
CA ILE A 136 -1.32 15.16 -4.68
C ILE A 136 -0.66 14.37 -3.55
N MET A 137 0.29 15.01 -2.86
CA MET A 137 0.83 14.57 -1.58
C MET A 137 0.12 15.36 -0.47
N ASP A 138 -0.84 14.73 0.19
CA ASP A 138 -1.82 15.43 1.02
C ASP A 138 -1.44 15.52 2.50
N GLN A 139 -2.26 16.22 3.29
CA GLN A 139 -1.97 16.62 4.67
C GLN A 139 -1.60 15.46 5.62
N GLY A 140 -2.14 14.25 5.41
CA GLY A 140 -1.81 13.10 6.25
C GLY A 140 -0.49 12.42 5.93
N MET A 141 0.21 12.86 4.88
CA MET A 141 1.53 12.34 4.54
C MET A 141 2.62 12.92 5.42
N VAL A 142 3.62 12.07 5.71
CA VAL A 142 4.91 12.44 6.29
C VAL A 142 5.89 12.71 5.15
N ILE A 143 6.28 13.98 4.99
CA ILE A 143 7.08 14.48 3.87
C ILE A 143 8.46 14.89 4.35
N ASN A 144 9.48 14.20 3.85
CA ASN A 144 10.86 14.66 3.94
C ASN A 144 11.20 15.50 2.70
N MET A 145 11.35 16.81 2.89
CA MET A 145 11.50 17.77 1.80
C MET A 145 12.81 17.61 1.01
N GLU A 146 13.87 17.11 1.63
CA GLU A 146 15.16 16.85 0.96
C GLU A 146 15.10 15.58 0.11
N ASP A 147 14.50 14.51 0.64
CA ASP A 147 14.25 13.29 -0.11
C ASP A 147 13.29 13.56 -1.27
N LEU A 148 12.24 14.37 -1.05
CA LEU A 148 11.25 14.72 -2.09
C LEU A 148 11.90 15.54 -3.21
N LYS A 149 12.74 16.52 -2.86
CA LYS A 149 13.52 17.26 -3.86
C LYS A 149 14.38 16.33 -4.71
N THR A 150 15.12 15.42 -4.06
CA THR A 150 15.97 14.45 -4.76
C THR A 150 15.14 13.56 -5.69
N GLU A 151 13.96 13.15 -5.22
CA GLU A 151 13.03 12.35 -6.00
C GLU A 151 12.49 13.11 -7.22
N ILE A 152 12.08 14.38 -7.06
CA ILE A 152 11.64 15.26 -8.15
C ILE A 152 12.76 15.42 -9.17
N ASP A 153 13.98 15.78 -8.75
CA ASP A 153 15.12 15.99 -9.65
C ASP A 153 15.42 14.74 -10.49
N ASP A 154 15.26 13.54 -9.93
CA ASP A 154 15.51 12.29 -10.64
C ASP A 154 14.38 11.89 -11.56
N VAL A 155 13.12 12.13 -11.17
CA VAL A 155 11.96 11.86 -12.03
C VAL A 155 11.93 12.84 -13.20
N GLU A 156 12.23 14.13 -12.99
CA GLU A 156 12.25 15.15 -14.04
C GLU A 156 13.29 14.86 -15.14
N LYS A 157 14.39 14.18 -14.80
CA LYS A 157 15.38 13.69 -15.80
C LYS A 157 14.79 12.65 -16.76
N ILE A 158 13.71 11.96 -16.35
CA ILE A 158 13.09 10.87 -17.10
C ILE A 158 11.83 11.36 -17.82
N VAL A 159 10.96 12.09 -17.12
CA VAL A 159 9.60 12.43 -17.60
C VAL A 159 9.41 13.89 -18.00
N GLY A 160 10.41 14.75 -17.77
CA GLY A 160 10.31 16.20 -17.99
C GLY A 160 9.79 16.98 -16.78
N ASP A 161 9.53 18.28 -16.97
CA ASP A 161 9.13 19.20 -15.90
C ASP A 161 7.82 18.77 -15.23
N LEU A 162 7.83 18.67 -13.89
CA LEU A 162 6.67 18.28 -13.10
C LEU A 162 5.85 19.48 -12.59
N ARG A 163 6.20 20.73 -12.91
CA ARG A 163 5.35 21.89 -12.57
C ARG A 163 3.94 21.73 -13.15
N GLY A 164 2.92 21.94 -12.32
CA GLY A 164 1.52 21.69 -12.68
C GLY A 164 1.09 20.21 -12.70
N HIS A 165 2.00 19.26 -12.50
CA HIS A 165 1.71 17.83 -12.46
C HIS A 165 1.80 17.21 -11.06
N ILE A 166 2.35 17.94 -10.08
CA ILE A 166 2.43 17.51 -8.69
C ILE A 166 2.07 18.66 -7.75
N ILE A 167 1.42 18.31 -6.64
CA ILE A 167 0.98 19.23 -5.60
C ILE A 167 1.35 18.64 -4.24
N LEU A 168 1.89 19.49 -3.38
CA LEU A 168 2.22 19.22 -1.99
C LEU A 168 1.32 20.09 -1.10
N SER A 169 0.61 19.45 -0.18
CA SER A 169 -0.16 20.17 0.83
C SER A 169 0.77 20.95 1.77
N ASN A 170 0.40 22.20 2.04
CA ASN A 170 1.03 23.02 3.08
C ASN A 170 0.87 22.40 4.48
N ASP A 171 -0.17 21.60 4.69
CA ASP A 171 -0.50 20.99 5.98
C ASP A 171 0.09 19.58 6.15
N ALA A 172 0.84 19.08 5.16
CA ALA A 172 1.53 17.80 5.27
C ALA A 172 2.54 17.80 6.43
N ILE A 173 2.67 16.66 7.10
CA ILE A 173 3.58 16.50 8.25
C ILE A 173 5.02 16.58 7.74
N LEU A 174 5.80 17.52 8.26
CA LEU A 174 7.19 17.69 7.89
C LEU A 174 8.09 16.72 8.67
N ASN A 175 8.85 15.92 7.93
CA ASN A 175 9.88 15.03 8.44
C ASN A 175 11.27 15.64 8.22
N THR A 176 12.10 15.59 9.26
CA THR A 176 13.46 16.12 9.27
C THR A 176 14.46 15.08 9.76
N ASP A 177 15.75 15.44 9.72
CA ASP A 177 16.81 14.62 10.31
C ASP A 177 16.65 14.42 11.83
N LEU A 178 15.92 15.30 12.52
CA LEU A 178 15.60 15.14 13.94
C LEU A 178 14.68 13.93 14.14
N ASP A 179 13.62 13.82 13.35
CA ASP A 179 12.69 12.68 13.39
C ASP A 179 13.38 11.35 13.10
N ARG A 180 14.28 11.34 12.12
CA ARG A 180 15.12 10.18 11.78
C ARG A 180 16.05 9.81 12.94
N ALA A 181 16.67 10.80 13.57
CA ALA A 181 17.50 10.58 14.76
C ALA A 181 16.67 9.98 15.90
N MET A 182 15.46 10.49 16.15
CA MET A 182 14.59 9.97 17.20
C MET A 182 14.22 8.50 16.98
N GLU A 183 14.13 8.04 15.73
CA GLU A 183 13.96 6.62 15.44
C GLU A 183 15.17 5.79 15.90
N VAL A 184 16.39 6.29 15.71
CA VAL A 184 17.63 5.67 16.25
C VAL A 184 17.57 5.62 17.78
N LEU A 185 17.16 6.71 18.43
CA LEU A 185 17.02 6.77 19.88
C LEU A 185 15.95 5.80 20.40
N ASN A 186 14.82 5.67 19.71
CA ASN A 186 13.77 4.70 20.04
C ASN A 186 14.26 3.26 19.95
N LYS A 187 15.12 2.94 18.97
CA LYS A 187 15.76 1.62 18.88
C LYS A 187 16.69 1.33 20.06
N VAL A 188 17.38 2.36 20.59
CA VAL A 188 18.16 2.22 21.83
C VAL A 188 17.23 2.00 23.02
N LYS A 189 16.12 2.76 23.11
CA LYS A 189 15.10 2.62 24.17
C LYS A 189 14.49 1.22 24.23
N SER A 190 14.31 0.55 23.08
CA SER A 190 13.74 -0.80 23.00
C SER A 190 14.74 -1.93 23.22
N GLY A 191 15.98 -1.64 23.62
CA GLY A 191 17.03 -2.65 23.79
C GLY A 191 17.49 -3.27 22.48
N GLY A 192 17.44 -2.51 21.38
CA GLY A 192 17.84 -2.94 20.04
C GLY A 192 16.75 -3.65 19.24
N LYS A 193 15.58 -3.92 19.84
CA LYS A 193 14.44 -4.51 19.12
C LYS A 193 13.87 -3.50 18.12
N SER A 194 13.90 -3.82 16.83
CA SER A 194 13.24 -3.03 15.79
C SER A 194 11.84 -3.59 15.53
N GLY A 195 10.79 -2.83 15.82
CA GLY A 195 9.42 -3.14 15.38
C GLY A 195 9.20 -2.80 13.90
N GLY A 196 10.16 -3.13 13.03
CA GLY A 196 10.06 -2.86 11.58
C GLY A 196 10.27 -1.41 11.13
N GLY A 197 10.78 -0.52 11.99
CA GLY A 197 11.06 0.88 11.61
C GLY A 197 11.99 1.02 10.40
N THR A 198 11.67 1.92 9.47
CA THR A 198 12.38 2.09 8.19
C THR A 198 13.61 3.01 8.28
N ALA A 199 13.94 3.53 9.47
CA ALA A 199 14.95 4.56 9.71
C ALA A 199 14.68 5.87 8.95
N ARG A 200 13.43 6.12 8.55
CA ARG A 200 13.01 7.30 7.79
C ARG A 200 12.32 8.36 8.66
N GLY A 201 12.16 8.11 9.96
CA GLY A 201 11.51 9.02 10.91
C GLY A 201 9.98 9.01 10.84
N ILE A 202 9.34 8.04 10.15
CA ILE A 202 7.88 8.01 9.97
C ILE A 202 7.14 7.93 11.31
N GLY A 203 7.54 6.98 12.16
CA GLY A 203 6.95 6.80 13.49
C GLY A 203 7.09 8.04 14.37
N PRO A 204 8.32 8.56 14.57
CA PRO A 204 8.54 9.82 15.28
C PRO A 204 7.73 10.99 14.74
N SER A 205 7.66 11.20 13.42
CA SER A 205 6.90 12.31 12.85
C SER A 205 5.39 12.22 13.13
N TYR A 206 4.78 11.03 13.04
CA TYR A 206 3.38 10.86 13.47
C TYR A 206 3.20 11.07 14.99
N ALA A 207 4.12 10.54 15.81
CA ALA A 207 4.06 10.71 17.27
C ALA A 207 4.15 12.20 17.66
N ASP A 208 5.02 12.95 17.02
CA ASP A 208 5.19 14.38 17.15
C ASP A 208 3.93 15.15 16.72
N HIS A 209 3.33 14.77 15.58
CA HIS A 209 2.07 15.36 15.12
C HIS A 209 0.95 15.18 16.16
N TYR A 210 0.73 13.95 16.66
CA TYR A 210 -0.27 13.70 17.70
C TYR A 210 0.07 14.35 19.04
N SER A 211 1.36 14.52 19.36
CA SER A 211 1.81 15.23 20.55
C SER A 211 1.72 16.75 20.43
N ARG A 212 1.47 17.27 19.21
CA ARG A 212 1.52 18.70 18.86
C ARG A 212 2.92 19.31 19.05
N LEU A 213 3.95 18.49 18.81
CA LEU A 213 5.37 18.87 18.82
C LEU A 213 5.99 18.81 17.41
N GLY A 214 5.28 18.20 16.47
CA GLY A 214 5.64 18.10 15.07
C GLY A 214 5.49 19.42 14.33
N ASN A 215 5.96 19.42 13.08
CA ASN A 215 5.82 20.56 12.20
C ASN A 215 5.06 20.20 10.93
N THR A 216 4.44 21.17 10.28
CA THR A 216 3.90 21.03 8.92
C THR A 216 4.85 21.60 7.89
N VAL A 217 4.60 21.32 6.61
CA VAL A 217 5.35 21.91 5.49
C VAL A 217 5.30 23.44 5.54
N GLU A 218 4.16 24.04 5.88
CA GLU A 218 3.98 25.50 5.92
C GLU A 218 4.93 26.19 6.91
N GLU A 219 5.21 25.56 8.05
CA GLU A 219 6.08 26.14 9.09
C GLU A 219 7.55 26.28 8.64
N LEU A 220 7.98 25.52 7.63
CA LEU A 220 9.30 25.73 6.99
C LEU A 220 9.35 27.05 6.20
N PHE A 221 8.21 27.58 5.78
CA PHE A 221 8.14 28.80 4.97
C PHE A 221 7.74 30.03 5.77
N ALA A 222 7.32 29.88 7.03
CA ALA A 222 7.05 30.97 7.96
C ALA A 222 8.26 31.89 8.18
N ASP A 223 8.02 33.14 8.56
CA ASP A 223 9.09 34.14 8.77
C ASP A 223 10.03 33.76 9.92
N ASP A 224 9.51 33.08 10.94
CA ASP A 224 10.24 32.66 12.15
C ASP A 224 10.77 31.22 12.07
N TRP A 225 10.74 30.59 10.89
CA TRP A 225 11.11 29.18 10.70
C TRP A 225 12.44 28.85 11.41
N ARG A 226 13.48 29.69 11.23
CA ARG A 226 14.82 29.44 11.77
C ARG A 226 14.83 29.36 13.30
N GLU A 227 14.02 30.18 13.97
CA GLU A 227 13.87 30.12 15.43
C GLU A 227 13.10 28.86 15.85
N THR A 228 12.02 28.53 15.13
CA THR A 228 11.18 27.35 15.40
C THR A 228 11.96 26.04 15.27
N PHE A 229 12.65 25.81 14.15
CA PHE A 229 13.50 24.63 13.96
C PHE A 229 14.73 24.65 14.88
N GLY A 230 15.23 25.85 15.23
CA GLY A 230 16.30 26.01 16.20
C GLY A 230 15.90 25.52 17.60
N ARG A 231 14.72 25.91 18.08
CA ARG A 231 14.17 25.44 19.36
C ARG A 231 13.89 23.93 19.34
N LYS A 232 13.40 23.39 18.22
CA LYS A 232 13.20 21.94 18.06
C LYS A 232 14.51 21.16 18.18
N TYR A 233 15.58 21.65 17.54
CA TYR A 233 16.91 21.06 17.67
C TYR A 233 17.39 21.04 19.13
N ASP A 234 17.18 22.14 19.87
CA ASP A 234 17.57 22.22 21.29
C ASP A 234 16.78 21.21 22.15
N GLY A 235 15.48 21.06 21.90
CA GLY A 235 14.64 20.08 22.57
C GLY A 235 15.12 18.64 22.35
N TYR A 236 15.45 18.28 21.11
CA TYR A 236 16.02 16.96 20.81
C TYR A 236 17.39 16.79 21.44
N THR A 237 18.21 17.84 21.49
CA THR A 237 19.52 17.78 22.16
C THR A 237 19.37 17.34 23.62
N ILE A 238 18.39 17.90 24.34
CA ILE A 238 18.08 17.51 25.72
C ILE A 238 17.72 16.01 25.82
N ASP A 239 16.86 15.51 24.93
CA ASP A 239 16.45 14.10 24.92
C ASP A 239 17.62 13.13 24.67
N PHE A 240 18.53 13.52 23.79
CA PHE A 240 19.73 12.74 23.45
C PHE A 240 20.79 12.79 24.54
N ASP A 241 21.05 13.96 25.11
CA ASP A 241 21.98 14.16 26.22
C ASP A 241 21.54 13.36 27.46
N ALA A 242 20.23 13.31 27.73
CA ALA A 242 19.66 12.49 28.80
C ALA A 242 19.95 10.98 28.64
N ARG A 243 20.36 10.53 27.44
CA ARG A 243 20.78 9.16 27.13
C ARG A 243 22.28 9.02 26.87
N GLY A 244 23.07 10.07 27.11
CA GLY A 244 24.51 10.08 26.86
C GLY A 244 24.86 9.96 25.38
N MET A 245 23.96 10.43 24.49
CA MET A 245 24.17 10.43 23.05
C MET A 245 24.29 11.87 22.56
N ALA A 246 25.26 12.18 21.69
CA ALA A 246 25.37 13.49 21.08
C ALA A 246 24.54 13.53 19.79
N LEU A 247 23.45 14.32 19.76
CA LEU A 247 22.53 14.44 18.62
C LEU A 247 23.27 14.69 17.30
N GLU A 248 24.23 15.62 17.31
CA GLU A 248 25.03 15.98 16.14
C GLU A 248 25.78 14.82 15.50
N SER A 249 26.13 13.79 16.28
CA SER A 249 26.89 12.62 15.83
C SER A 249 25.99 11.49 15.29
N VAL A 250 24.67 11.58 15.52
CA VAL A 250 23.71 10.54 15.14
C VAL A 250 23.65 10.47 13.63
N LYS A 251 23.85 9.26 13.08
CA LYS A 251 23.79 9.03 11.64
C LYS A 251 22.36 8.76 11.19
N VAL A 252 21.92 9.49 10.17
CA VAL A 252 20.61 9.37 9.53
C VAL A 252 20.78 9.11 8.02
N PRO A 253 19.81 8.48 7.34
CA PRO A 253 19.93 8.18 5.91
C PRO A 253 20.09 9.43 5.04
N ASP A 254 20.91 9.33 3.99
CA ASP A 254 21.08 10.35 2.97
C ASP A 254 20.62 9.78 1.62
N LEU A 255 19.42 10.15 1.17
CA LEU A 255 18.86 9.60 -0.07
C LEU A 255 19.67 10.01 -1.30
N ARG A 256 20.12 11.26 -1.37
CA ARG A 256 20.89 11.78 -2.50
C ARG A 256 22.20 11.03 -2.65
N ALA A 257 22.99 10.96 -1.59
CA ALA A 257 24.25 10.21 -1.61
C ALA A 257 24.02 8.71 -1.86
N THR A 258 22.91 8.15 -1.37
CA THR A 258 22.52 6.76 -1.65
C THR A 258 22.28 6.53 -3.14
N ARG A 259 21.60 7.46 -3.81
CA ARG A 259 21.35 7.38 -5.26
C ARG A 259 22.63 7.58 -6.08
N ASP A 260 23.45 8.56 -5.72
CA ASP A 260 24.71 8.85 -6.40
C ASP A 260 25.71 7.67 -6.34
N THR A 261 25.73 6.94 -5.22
CA THR A 261 26.67 5.82 -5.01
C THR A 261 26.09 4.44 -5.32
N GLY A 262 24.76 4.34 -5.47
CA GLY A 262 24.04 3.08 -5.60
C GLY A 262 24.06 2.20 -4.34
N LYS A 263 24.50 2.71 -3.19
CA LYS A 263 24.59 1.98 -1.92
C LYS A 263 24.01 2.81 -0.77
N PRO A 264 23.43 2.19 0.28
CA PRO A 264 22.94 2.95 1.44
C PRO A 264 24.03 3.81 2.07
N VAL A 265 23.85 5.13 2.06
CA VAL A 265 24.73 6.12 2.71
C VAL A 265 23.98 6.79 3.86
N SER A 266 24.72 7.10 4.92
CA SER A 266 24.21 7.84 6.07
C SER A 266 25.15 9.01 6.39
N ARG A 267 24.57 10.09 6.89
CA ARG A 267 25.29 11.31 7.29
C ARG A 267 24.95 11.67 8.74
N PRO A 268 25.83 12.38 9.47
CA PRO A 268 25.47 12.91 10.79
C PRO A 268 24.33 13.94 10.69
N VAL A 269 23.53 14.08 11.75
CA VAL A 269 22.62 15.24 11.91
C VAL A 269 23.43 16.55 11.87
N GLY A 270 24.65 16.54 12.41
CA GLY A 270 25.51 17.71 12.48
C GLY A 270 25.06 18.71 13.55
N THR A 271 25.85 19.76 13.73
CA THR A 271 25.58 20.84 14.67
C THR A 271 24.25 21.54 14.34
N LYS A 272 23.70 22.28 15.31
CA LYS A 272 22.50 23.11 15.10
C LYS A 272 22.62 24.02 13.88
N GLN A 273 23.79 24.64 13.69
CA GLN A 273 24.04 25.53 12.56
C GLN A 273 24.03 24.77 11.23
N GLU A 274 24.68 23.60 11.17
CA GLU A 274 24.69 22.76 9.96
C GLU A 274 23.29 22.25 9.62
N TYR A 275 22.52 21.80 10.62
CA TYR A 275 21.12 21.41 10.44
C TYR A 275 20.28 22.55 9.88
N LEU A 276 20.33 23.74 10.50
CA LEU A 276 19.57 24.92 10.04
C LEU A 276 19.99 25.37 8.64
N ASN A 277 21.28 25.33 8.30
CA ASN A 277 21.77 25.66 6.96
C ASN A 277 21.27 24.67 5.91
N ARG A 278 21.13 23.38 6.24
CA ARG A 278 20.51 22.42 5.33
C ARG A 278 19.03 22.72 5.13
N MET A 279 18.29 22.97 6.22
CA MET A 279 16.87 23.36 6.14
C MET A 279 16.67 24.62 5.28
N GLU A 280 17.56 25.61 5.41
CA GLU A 280 17.57 26.83 4.59
C GLU A 280 17.77 26.51 3.10
N ALA A 281 18.78 25.71 2.76
CA ALA A 281 19.05 25.32 1.38
C ALA A 281 17.87 24.55 0.75
N ILE A 282 17.19 23.72 1.53
CA ILE A 282 15.98 23.02 1.10
C ILE A 282 14.86 24.04 0.87
N ARG A 283 14.58 24.91 1.85
CA ARG A 283 13.56 25.95 1.78
C ARG A 283 13.73 26.83 0.54
N ASP A 284 14.95 27.31 0.29
CA ASP A 284 15.28 28.16 -0.85
C ASP A 284 15.02 27.48 -2.19
N TRP A 285 15.30 26.17 -2.30
CA TRP A 285 15.01 25.42 -3.51
C TRP A 285 13.50 25.39 -3.83
N TYR A 286 12.65 25.14 -2.83
CA TYR A 286 11.19 25.14 -3.03
C TYR A 286 10.65 26.54 -3.36
N ILE A 287 11.17 27.59 -2.72
CA ILE A 287 10.82 28.98 -3.07
C ILE A 287 11.20 29.29 -4.52
N HIS A 288 12.43 28.92 -4.91
CA HIS A 288 12.91 29.16 -6.27
C HIS A 288 12.14 28.35 -7.31
N ARG A 289 11.76 27.11 -7.00
CA ARG A 289 10.96 26.25 -7.89
C ARG A 289 9.63 26.90 -8.27
N ASP A 290 8.96 27.52 -7.31
CA ASP A 290 7.64 28.15 -7.47
C ASP A 290 7.72 29.64 -7.89
N GLN A 291 8.93 30.23 -7.92
CA GLN A 291 9.14 31.63 -8.28
C GLN A 291 8.80 31.87 -9.76
N GLY A 292 7.88 32.81 -10.02
CA GLY A 292 7.43 33.12 -11.39
C GLY A 292 6.53 32.06 -12.02
N VAL A 293 6.14 31.04 -11.26
CA VAL A 293 5.19 30.00 -11.68
C VAL A 293 3.76 30.46 -11.37
N ALA A 294 2.83 30.19 -12.29
CA ALA A 294 1.41 30.44 -12.10
C ALA A 294 0.88 29.68 -10.87
N ASP A 295 -0.10 30.26 -10.16
CA ASP A 295 -0.56 29.73 -8.87
C ASP A 295 -1.03 28.27 -8.95
N ASP A 296 -1.67 27.88 -10.05
CA ASP A 296 -2.17 26.52 -10.30
C ASP A 296 -1.07 25.51 -10.67
N ALA A 297 0.12 25.99 -11.07
CA ALA A 297 1.27 25.18 -11.43
C ALA A 297 2.34 25.09 -10.32
N ARG A 298 2.17 25.81 -9.21
CA ARG A 298 3.07 25.73 -8.05
C ARG A 298 3.00 24.37 -7.38
N LEU A 299 4.12 23.92 -6.81
CA LEU A 299 4.17 22.67 -6.08
C LEU A 299 3.38 22.78 -4.77
N ARG A 300 3.63 23.81 -3.95
CA ARG A 300 2.94 23.96 -2.67
C ARG A 300 1.61 24.68 -2.83
N GLN A 301 0.52 24.02 -2.45
CA GLN A 301 -0.82 24.59 -2.56
C GLN A 301 -1.71 24.16 -1.38
N ASN A 302 -2.81 24.90 -1.18
CA ASN A 302 -3.87 24.49 -0.28
C ASN A 302 -4.72 23.38 -0.94
N THR A 303 -4.52 22.13 -0.51
CA THR A 303 -5.20 20.96 -1.08
C THR A 303 -6.69 20.94 -0.78
N TYR A 304 -7.14 21.50 0.35
CA TYR A 304 -8.57 21.60 0.68
C TYR A 304 -9.35 22.36 -0.39
N VAL A 305 -8.85 23.51 -0.86
CA VAL A 305 -9.49 24.31 -1.91
C VAL A 305 -9.52 23.55 -3.25
N ILE A 306 -8.51 22.74 -3.54
CA ILE A 306 -8.49 21.90 -4.75
C ILE A 306 -9.54 20.81 -4.63
N HIS A 307 -9.62 20.14 -3.48
CA HIS A 307 -10.61 19.10 -3.23
C HIS A 307 -12.03 19.63 -3.31
N GLU A 308 -12.30 20.79 -2.71
CA GLU A 308 -13.61 21.46 -2.75
C GLU A 308 -14.04 21.78 -4.19
N LYS A 309 -13.14 22.36 -4.99
CA LYS A 309 -13.41 22.65 -6.42
C LYS A 309 -13.64 21.39 -7.25
N THR A 310 -12.93 20.31 -6.94
CA THR A 310 -12.96 19.07 -7.74
C THR A 310 -14.08 18.12 -7.32
N TYR A 311 -14.63 18.25 -6.11
CA TYR A 311 -15.65 17.34 -5.59
C TYR A 311 -16.89 17.28 -6.49
N GLY A 312 -17.40 18.43 -6.94
CA GLY A 312 -18.57 18.49 -7.83
C GLY A 312 -18.27 18.27 -9.32
N ASP A 313 -17.00 18.28 -9.72
CA ASP A 313 -16.60 18.14 -11.13
C ASP A 313 -16.26 16.68 -11.47
N VAL A 314 -17.25 15.92 -11.90
CA VAL A 314 -17.09 14.52 -12.30
C VAL A 314 -16.22 14.33 -13.55
N SER A 315 -15.90 15.41 -14.29
CA SER A 315 -14.91 15.34 -15.38
C SER A 315 -13.47 15.19 -14.86
N ARG A 316 -13.29 15.33 -13.54
CA ARG A 316 -12.02 15.12 -12.84
C ARG A 316 -12.11 13.83 -12.03
N GLY A 317 -11.42 12.81 -12.49
CA GLY A 317 -11.28 11.54 -11.78
C GLY A 317 -10.43 11.70 -10.52
N ILE A 318 -10.62 10.84 -9.52
CA ILE A 318 -9.80 10.82 -8.30
C ILE A 318 -9.42 9.38 -7.98
N ILE A 319 -8.13 9.14 -7.78
CA ILE A 319 -7.60 7.88 -7.29
C ILE A 319 -6.87 8.12 -5.98
N PHE A 320 -7.29 7.45 -4.92
CA PHE A 320 -6.59 7.42 -3.64
C PHE A 320 -5.58 6.26 -3.66
N GLU A 321 -4.30 6.62 -3.67
CA GLU A 321 -3.17 5.69 -3.66
C GLU A 321 -2.75 5.44 -2.21
N GLY A 322 -3.16 4.29 -1.67
CA GLY A 322 -2.87 3.89 -0.29
C GLY A 322 -1.40 3.56 -0.05
N ALA A 323 -0.88 4.00 1.09
CA ALA A 323 0.44 3.59 1.57
C ALA A 323 0.38 2.18 2.18
N GLN A 324 1.41 1.38 1.93
CA GLN A 324 1.60 0.06 2.57
C GLN A 324 0.36 -0.85 2.43
N ALA A 325 -0.14 -1.44 3.52
CA ALA A 325 -1.25 -2.39 3.52
C ALA A 325 -1.92 -2.48 4.90
N VAL A 326 -3.15 -2.99 4.96
CA VAL A 326 -3.97 -3.09 6.19
C VAL A 326 -3.30 -3.92 7.28
N GLY A 327 -2.56 -4.98 6.95
CA GLY A 327 -1.86 -5.80 7.93
C GLY A 327 -0.74 -5.07 8.67
N LEU A 328 -0.32 -3.90 8.17
CA LEU A 328 0.63 -3.00 8.81
C LEU A 328 -0.05 -1.80 9.49
N ASP A 329 -1.37 -1.69 9.47
CA ASP A 329 -2.08 -0.53 10.04
C ASP A 329 -1.73 -0.29 11.53
N ALA A 330 -1.69 0.99 11.93
CA ALA A 330 -1.33 1.41 13.28
C ALA A 330 -2.18 0.78 14.40
N TRP A 331 -3.43 0.41 14.10
CA TRP A 331 -4.40 -0.14 15.06
C TRP A 331 -4.87 -1.53 14.70
N LEU A 332 -5.02 -1.80 13.41
CA LEU A 332 -5.59 -3.04 12.89
C LEU A 332 -4.51 -4.08 12.52
N GLY A 333 -3.25 -3.65 12.39
CA GLY A 333 -2.12 -4.50 12.10
C GLY A 333 -1.63 -5.29 13.32
N ARG A 334 -0.70 -6.23 13.08
CA ARG A 334 -0.15 -7.08 14.14
C ARG A 334 0.94 -6.34 14.93
N TRP A 335 0.58 -5.66 16.02
CA TRP A 335 1.56 -5.02 16.92
C TRP A 335 2.62 -6.03 17.43
N PRO A 336 3.93 -5.68 17.43
CA PRO A 336 4.52 -4.38 17.10
C PRO A 336 4.93 -4.20 15.62
N ASP A 337 4.64 -5.15 14.75
CA ASP A 337 5.07 -5.17 13.34
C ASP A 337 4.10 -4.35 12.47
N ILE A 338 4.05 -3.05 12.72
CA ILE A 338 3.11 -2.11 12.10
C ILE A 338 3.79 -0.81 11.68
N THR A 339 3.09 -0.01 10.89
CA THR A 339 3.40 1.38 10.62
C THR A 339 2.70 2.32 11.61
N ALA A 340 3.02 3.60 11.55
CA ALA A 340 2.39 4.63 12.38
C ALA A 340 1.21 5.35 11.68
N SER A 341 0.95 5.05 10.41
CA SER A 341 -0.15 5.63 9.63
C SER A 341 -1.38 4.72 9.59
N ASN A 342 -2.55 5.32 9.31
CA ASN A 342 -3.75 4.56 8.96
C ASN A 342 -3.64 4.10 7.50
N THR A 343 -3.59 2.79 7.25
CA THR A 343 -3.41 2.21 5.90
C THR A 343 -4.71 1.72 5.26
N THR A 344 -5.84 2.02 5.88
CA THR A 344 -7.19 1.66 5.40
C THR A 344 -7.82 2.74 4.53
N ILE A 345 -8.96 2.42 3.91
CA ILE A 345 -9.77 3.41 3.18
C ILE A 345 -10.35 4.46 4.11
N ASP A 346 -10.62 4.14 5.39
CA ASP A 346 -11.06 5.13 6.38
C ASP A 346 -9.96 6.16 6.71
N GLY A 347 -8.69 5.84 6.40
CA GLY A 347 -7.58 6.76 6.49
C GLY A 347 -7.69 7.98 5.55
N ILE A 348 -8.52 7.92 4.50
CA ILE A 348 -8.72 9.01 3.52
C ILE A 348 -9.27 10.28 4.20
N ALA A 349 -10.19 10.12 5.15
CA ALA A 349 -10.79 11.26 5.85
C ALA A 349 -9.76 12.06 6.65
N ALA A 350 -8.99 11.37 7.50
CA ALA A 350 -7.92 12.01 8.25
C ALA A 350 -6.80 12.51 7.31
N GLY A 351 -6.53 11.77 6.23
CA GLY A 351 -5.41 12.03 5.34
C GLY A 351 -5.59 13.18 4.36
N THR A 352 -6.83 13.47 3.99
CA THR A 352 -7.18 14.55 3.04
C THR A 352 -7.89 15.73 3.72
N GLY A 353 -8.51 15.50 4.89
CA GLY A 353 -9.29 16.51 5.59
C GLY A 353 -10.57 16.91 4.87
N PHE A 354 -10.94 16.16 3.83
CA PHE A 354 -12.05 16.52 2.94
C PHE A 354 -12.87 15.30 2.50
N TYR A 355 -12.24 14.34 1.82
CA TYR A 355 -12.94 13.15 1.31
C TYR A 355 -13.17 12.13 2.42
N ARG A 356 -14.34 11.50 2.45
CA ARG A 356 -14.65 10.40 3.38
C ARG A 356 -14.63 9.08 2.63
N SER A 357 -14.51 7.98 3.36
CA SER A 357 -14.59 6.64 2.77
C SER A 357 -15.91 6.37 2.06
N GLN A 358 -17.01 7.01 2.48
CA GLN A 358 -18.31 6.90 1.80
C GLN A 358 -18.36 7.65 0.46
N ASP A 359 -17.48 8.63 0.24
CA ASP A 359 -17.41 9.37 -1.02
C ASP A 359 -16.73 8.54 -2.13
N VAL A 360 -16.04 7.45 -1.78
CA VAL A 360 -15.31 6.59 -2.73
C VAL A 360 -16.24 5.54 -3.34
N ARG A 361 -16.28 5.48 -4.68
CA ARG A 361 -17.11 4.53 -5.45
C ARG A 361 -16.49 3.15 -5.57
N GLU A 362 -15.21 3.06 -5.93
CA GLU A 362 -14.51 1.78 -6.06
C GLU A 362 -13.46 1.63 -4.96
N LYS A 363 -13.63 0.63 -4.09
CA LYS A 363 -12.75 0.37 -2.93
C LYS A 363 -12.01 -0.95 -3.09
N ILE A 364 -10.80 -0.87 -3.62
CA ILE A 364 -10.06 -2.04 -4.11
C ILE A 364 -8.92 -2.42 -3.15
N GLY A 365 -8.92 -3.67 -2.71
CA GLY A 365 -7.82 -4.32 -2.00
C GLY A 365 -6.92 -5.09 -2.96
N VAL A 366 -5.61 -4.89 -2.86
CA VAL A 366 -4.61 -5.59 -3.69
C VAL A 366 -3.94 -6.70 -2.88
N PHE A 367 -3.89 -7.90 -3.46
CA PHE A 367 -3.22 -9.05 -2.86
C PHE A 367 -2.33 -9.80 -3.85
N LYS A 368 -1.35 -10.57 -3.36
CA LYS A 368 -0.55 -11.48 -4.17
C LYS A 368 -1.24 -12.84 -4.24
N ALA A 369 -1.41 -13.39 -5.43
CA ALA A 369 -2.28 -14.55 -5.65
C ALA A 369 -1.77 -15.82 -4.99
N THR A 370 -0.48 -16.15 -5.09
CA THR A 370 0.02 -17.48 -4.69
C THR A 370 0.79 -17.50 -3.36
N TYR A 371 1.01 -16.34 -2.74
CA TYR A 371 1.82 -16.21 -1.52
C TYR A 371 1.57 -14.86 -0.83
N MET A 372 2.16 -14.67 0.35
CA MET A 372 2.38 -13.34 0.93
C MET A 372 3.87 -13.12 1.15
N SER A 373 4.27 -11.87 1.30
CA SER A 373 5.64 -11.48 1.62
C SER A 373 5.64 -10.37 2.66
N SER A 374 6.70 -10.26 3.47
CA SER A 374 6.90 -9.08 4.31
C SER A 374 8.34 -8.56 4.25
N VAL A 375 8.49 -7.29 4.64
CA VAL A 375 9.79 -6.65 4.87
C VAL A 375 10.01 -6.53 6.38
N GLY A 376 11.15 -7.03 6.84
CA GLY A 376 11.51 -7.01 8.27
C GLY A 376 11.39 -8.38 8.90
N ASP A 377 11.33 -8.43 10.23
CA ASP A 377 11.25 -9.67 11.00
C ASP A 377 9.85 -9.89 11.56
N ALA A 378 8.84 -9.63 10.72
CA ALA A 378 7.45 -9.74 11.14
C ALA A 378 7.13 -11.21 11.44
N HIS A 379 6.61 -11.47 12.64
CA HIS A 379 6.19 -12.81 12.99
C HIS A 379 4.85 -13.10 12.31
N MET A 380 4.84 -14.01 11.33
CA MET A 380 3.63 -14.43 10.63
C MET A 380 3.41 -15.92 10.85
N ILE A 381 2.17 -16.31 11.21
CA ILE A 381 1.82 -17.71 11.50
C ILE A 381 2.11 -18.61 10.28
N THR A 382 1.92 -18.09 9.06
CA THR A 382 2.12 -18.80 7.80
C THR A 382 3.51 -18.59 7.19
N ARG A 383 4.47 -18.06 7.96
CA ARG A 383 5.85 -17.85 7.48
C ARG A 383 6.53 -19.16 7.13
N ILE A 384 7.25 -19.13 6.01
CA ILE A 384 8.14 -20.20 5.58
C ILE A 384 9.54 -19.83 6.03
N ASP A 385 10.17 -20.67 6.86
CA ASP A 385 11.51 -20.40 7.35
C ASP A 385 12.55 -20.63 6.25
N LEU A 386 13.05 -19.52 5.68
CA LEU A 386 14.02 -19.50 4.59
C LEU A 386 15.25 -18.65 4.98
N PRO A 387 16.45 -19.00 4.48
CA PRO A 387 17.61 -18.11 4.57
C PRO A 387 17.34 -16.78 3.85
N ARG A 388 17.83 -15.66 4.41
CA ARG A 388 17.71 -14.31 3.82
C ARG A 388 18.78 -13.99 2.76
N GLU A 389 19.64 -14.95 2.47
CA GLU A 389 20.70 -14.89 1.45
C GLU A 389 20.47 -15.98 0.39
N SER A 390 21.22 -15.91 -0.70
CA SER A 390 21.19 -16.95 -1.74
C SER A 390 21.68 -18.29 -1.18
N VAL A 391 21.05 -19.38 -1.61
CA VAL A 391 21.40 -20.75 -1.23
C VAL A 391 22.08 -21.45 -2.41
N GLU A 392 23.21 -22.09 -2.14
CA GLU A 392 23.97 -22.84 -3.16
C GLU A 392 23.47 -24.29 -3.33
N SER A 393 22.84 -24.84 -2.30
CA SER A 393 22.20 -26.17 -2.32
C SER A 393 20.85 -26.12 -1.62
N THR A 394 19.91 -26.93 -2.11
CA THR A 394 18.59 -27.14 -1.53
C THR A 394 18.47 -28.50 -0.81
N ASP A 395 19.58 -29.21 -0.60
CA ASP A 395 19.59 -30.47 0.13
C ASP A 395 19.12 -30.27 1.57
N GLY A 396 18.14 -31.06 2.01
CA GLY A 396 17.57 -30.99 3.35
C GLY A 396 16.47 -29.95 3.56
N PHE A 397 16.09 -29.20 2.51
CA PHE A 397 14.92 -28.31 2.56
C PHE A 397 13.62 -29.13 2.50
N SER A 398 12.61 -28.73 3.29
CA SER A 398 11.26 -29.31 3.19
C SER A 398 10.56 -28.86 1.91
N GLU A 399 9.48 -29.55 1.52
CA GLU A 399 8.67 -29.17 0.36
C GLU A 399 8.14 -27.73 0.45
N ASP A 400 7.70 -27.32 1.65
CA ASP A 400 7.25 -25.96 1.93
C ASP A 400 8.39 -24.93 1.71
N GLN A 401 9.62 -25.27 2.11
CA GLN A 401 10.76 -24.38 1.90
C GLN A 401 11.18 -24.35 0.42
N LEU A 402 11.12 -25.48 -0.29
CA LEU A 402 11.38 -25.53 -1.74
C LEU A 402 10.36 -24.68 -2.52
N TYR A 403 9.07 -24.74 -2.15
CA TYR A 403 8.04 -23.87 -2.69
C TYR A 403 8.36 -22.39 -2.43
N GLY A 404 8.69 -22.05 -1.19
CA GLY A 404 9.04 -20.68 -0.81
C GLY A 404 10.27 -20.15 -1.56
N LEU A 405 11.29 -20.97 -1.80
CA LEU A 405 12.46 -20.61 -2.60
C LEU A 405 12.10 -20.36 -4.07
N ASP A 406 11.32 -21.24 -4.69
CA ASP A 406 10.89 -21.14 -6.08
C ASP A 406 10.08 -19.87 -6.32
N VAL A 407 9.02 -19.66 -5.53
CA VAL A 407 8.17 -18.46 -5.62
C VAL A 407 9.00 -17.19 -5.43
N ARG A 408 9.91 -17.17 -4.45
CA ARG A 408 10.76 -16.01 -4.15
C ARG A 408 11.69 -15.65 -5.31
N ASP A 409 12.23 -16.64 -6.00
CA ASP A 409 13.12 -16.44 -7.14
C ASP A 409 12.33 -15.97 -8.38
N VAL A 410 11.25 -16.67 -8.72
CA VAL A 410 10.39 -16.35 -9.87
C VAL A 410 9.78 -14.96 -9.74
N ALA A 411 9.27 -14.61 -8.55
CA ALA A 411 8.67 -13.30 -8.28
C ALA A 411 9.70 -12.19 -7.98
N LYS A 412 11.00 -12.53 -7.91
CA LYS A 412 12.09 -11.59 -7.62
C LYS A 412 11.86 -10.81 -6.33
N GLU A 413 11.42 -11.50 -5.28
CA GLU A 413 11.07 -10.93 -3.96
C GLU A 413 12.31 -10.50 -3.17
N ARG A 414 12.90 -9.40 -3.60
CA ARG A 414 14.10 -8.77 -3.03
C ARG A 414 13.85 -7.29 -2.74
N GLY A 415 14.53 -6.77 -1.72
CA GLY A 415 14.53 -5.34 -1.41
C GLY A 415 15.37 -4.56 -2.43
N THR A 416 14.79 -3.52 -3.04
CA THR A 416 15.46 -2.74 -4.09
C THR A 416 16.68 -1.95 -3.61
N THR A 417 16.77 -1.65 -2.31
CA THR A 417 17.85 -0.84 -1.72
C THR A 417 18.84 -1.66 -0.88
N THR A 418 18.38 -2.76 -0.28
CA THR A 418 19.19 -3.59 0.62
C THR A 418 19.68 -4.89 -0.03
N ASP A 419 19.13 -5.26 -1.19
CA ASP A 419 19.31 -6.55 -1.87
C ASP A 419 19.04 -7.78 -1.00
N ARG A 420 18.33 -7.60 0.12
CA ARG A 420 17.92 -8.70 1.00
C ARG A 420 16.65 -9.35 0.47
N TYR A 421 16.59 -10.67 0.54
CA TYR A 421 15.37 -11.41 0.27
C TYR A 421 14.27 -11.05 1.27
N ARG A 422 13.04 -10.95 0.78
CA ARG A 422 11.84 -10.75 1.61
C ARG A 422 11.47 -12.07 2.29
N ASP A 423 10.84 -11.96 3.46
CA ASP A 423 10.29 -13.13 4.15
C ASP A 423 9.06 -13.61 3.37
N MET A 424 8.94 -14.92 3.17
CA MET A 424 7.87 -15.55 2.39
C MET A 424 6.85 -16.23 3.31
N CYS A 425 5.59 -16.18 2.92
CA CYS A 425 4.47 -16.81 3.61
C CYS A 425 3.53 -17.49 2.62
N PHE A 426 2.86 -18.54 3.07
CA PHE A 426 1.67 -19.05 2.38
C PHE A 426 0.56 -18.02 2.38
N LEU A 427 -0.30 -18.02 1.35
CA LEU A 427 -1.47 -17.15 1.30
C LEU A 427 -2.38 -17.42 2.51
N ASP A 428 -2.78 -16.35 3.21
CA ASP A 428 -3.57 -16.45 4.44
C ASP A 428 -4.94 -15.79 4.30
N LEU A 429 -5.97 -16.61 4.07
CA LEU A 429 -7.33 -16.13 3.89
C LEU A 429 -8.00 -15.74 5.22
N ALA A 430 -7.52 -16.26 6.36
CA ALA A 430 -8.05 -15.88 7.67
C ALA A 430 -7.70 -14.43 8.00
N LEU A 431 -6.44 -14.06 7.77
CA LEU A 431 -5.95 -12.69 7.85
C LEU A 431 -6.63 -11.82 6.79
N MET A 432 -6.69 -12.27 5.53
CA MET A 432 -7.23 -11.48 4.42
C MET A 432 -8.70 -11.12 4.64
N ARG A 433 -9.54 -12.04 5.14
CA ARG A 433 -10.94 -11.76 5.50
C ARG A 433 -11.07 -10.63 6.52
N TYR A 434 -10.26 -10.68 7.58
CA TYR A 434 -10.24 -9.62 8.59
C TYR A 434 -9.81 -8.28 7.98
N ASN A 435 -8.73 -8.27 7.20
CA ASN A 435 -8.18 -7.07 6.59
C ASN A 435 -9.10 -6.46 5.52
N VAL A 436 -9.80 -7.28 4.73
CA VAL A 436 -10.81 -6.80 3.78
C VAL A 436 -11.95 -6.10 4.52
N LYS A 437 -12.46 -6.74 5.57
CA LYS A 437 -13.56 -6.18 6.37
C LYS A 437 -13.15 -4.88 7.07
N MET A 438 -12.02 -4.89 7.77
CA MET A 438 -11.56 -3.76 8.58
C MET A 438 -10.91 -2.66 7.75
N GLY A 439 -10.40 -2.98 6.56
CA GLY A 439 -9.83 -2.01 5.62
C GLY A 439 -10.85 -1.21 4.82
N GLY A 440 -12.13 -1.56 4.91
CA GLY A 440 -13.21 -0.94 4.12
C GLY A 440 -13.20 -1.36 2.64
N ILE A 441 -12.65 -2.54 2.33
CA ILE A 441 -12.49 -3.04 0.96
C ILE A 441 -13.80 -3.70 0.48
N GLU A 442 -14.19 -3.40 -0.76
CA GLU A 442 -15.41 -3.92 -1.39
C GLU A 442 -15.14 -4.73 -2.66
N ALA A 443 -13.93 -4.67 -3.20
CA ALA A 443 -13.47 -5.49 -4.32
C ALA A 443 -11.98 -5.81 -4.20
N LEU A 444 -11.53 -6.85 -4.89
CA LEU A 444 -10.13 -7.29 -4.88
C LEU A 444 -9.51 -7.24 -6.26
N ALA A 445 -8.20 -7.02 -6.28
CA ALA A 445 -7.35 -7.25 -7.43
C ALA A 445 -6.23 -8.21 -7.05
N ALA A 446 -6.14 -9.32 -7.78
CA ALA A 446 -5.06 -10.28 -7.63
C ALA A 446 -3.82 -9.77 -8.38
N THR A 447 -2.64 -9.99 -7.81
CA THR A 447 -1.38 -9.76 -8.50
C THR A 447 -0.56 -11.03 -8.54
N HIS A 448 0.46 -11.07 -9.41
CA HIS A 448 1.39 -12.20 -9.48
C HIS A 448 0.71 -13.54 -9.82
N LEU A 449 -0.37 -13.51 -10.62
CA LEU A 449 -1.08 -14.72 -11.04
C LEU A 449 -0.18 -15.63 -11.90
N ASP A 450 0.80 -15.06 -12.59
CA ASP A 450 1.78 -15.73 -13.45
C ASP A 450 2.91 -16.45 -12.71
N ILE A 451 2.98 -16.31 -11.38
CA ILE A 451 4.02 -16.96 -10.59
C ILE A 451 3.73 -18.45 -10.37
N ALA A 452 2.47 -18.89 -10.51
CA ALA A 452 2.12 -20.30 -10.37
C ALA A 452 2.81 -21.20 -11.41
N ARG A 453 2.93 -22.49 -11.10
CA ARG A 453 3.50 -23.50 -11.99
C ARG A 453 2.60 -24.73 -12.06
N GLU A 454 2.50 -25.32 -13.24
CA GLU A 454 1.78 -26.57 -13.43
C GLU A 454 2.45 -27.69 -12.62
N GLY A 455 1.65 -28.56 -11.99
CA GLY A 455 2.16 -29.64 -11.14
C GLY A 455 2.75 -29.18 -9.79
N ARG A 456 2.73 -27.87 -9.48
CA ARG A 456 3.11 -27.34 -8.16
C ARG A 456 1.85 -26.87 -7.41
N PRO A 457 1.38 -27.61 -6.40
CA PRO A 457 0.23 -27.20 -5.61
C PRO A 457 0.49 -25.88 -4.87
N ILE A 458 -0.56 -25.05 -4.75
CA ILE A 458 -0.55 -23.80 -3.99
C ILE A 458 -1.20 -24.08 -2.65
N LYS A 459 -0.40 -23.93 -1.59
CA LYS A 459 -0.86 -24.13 -0.22
C LYS A 459 -1.47 -22.83 0.33
N VAL A 460 -2.72 -22.91 0.76
CA VAL A 460 -3.51 -21.74 1.22
C VAL A 460 -4.01 -21.98 2.63
N CYS A 461 -3.69 -21.09 3.55
CA CYS A 461 -4.24 -21.11 4.89
C CYS A 461 -5.68 -20.61 4.87
N THR A 462 -6.60 -21.45 5.32
CA THR A 462 -8.04 -21.13 5.33
C THR A 462 -8.49 -20.62 6.68
N HIS A 463 -7.96 -21.16 7.78
CA HIS A 463 -8.30 -20.81 9.15
C HIS A 463 -7.20 -21.26 10.13
N TYR A 464 -7.36 -20.87 11.39
CA TYR A 464 -6.49 -21.31 12.48
C TYR A 464 -7.26 -22.17 13.47
N VAL A 465 -6.52 -23.03 14.17
CA VAL A 465 -7.01 -23.78 15.32
C VAL A 465 -6.08 -23.59 16.52
N ASP A 466 -6.59 -23.77 17.73
CA ASP A 466 -5.76 -23.87 18.93
C ASP A 466 -5.02 -25.21 19.01
N MET A 467 -4.20 -25.39 20.04
CA MET A 467 -3.47 -26.64 20.29
C MET A 467 -4.38 -27.85 20.56
N GLN A 468 -5.68 -27.65 20.79
CA GLN A 468 -6.67 -28.71 20.94
C GLN A 468 -7.44 -28.98 19.63
N GLY A 469 -7.08 -28.31 18.53
CA GLY A 469 -7.72 -28.47 17.23
C GLY A 469 -9.06 -27.74 17.09
N LYS A 470 -9.40 -26.84 18.02
CA LYS A 470 -10.64 -26.06 17.94
C LYS A 470 -10.42 -24.80 17.10
N TYR A 471 -11.38 -24.48 16.24
CA TYR A 471 -11.38 -23.25 15.45
C TYR A 471 -11.15 -21.99 16.30
N VAL A 472 -10.30 -21.09 15.79
CA VAL A 472 -10.00 -19.79 16.37
C VAL A 472 -10.12 -18.70 15.29
N PRO A 473 -10.86 -17.60 15.54
CA PRO A 473 -10.94 -16.49 14.60
C PRO A 473 -9.60 -15.76 14.48
N TYR A 474 -9.33 -15.16 13.32
CA TYR A 474 -8.20 -14.25 13.20
C TYR A 474 -8.42 -13.02 14.08
N GLN A 475 -7.38 -12.67 14.85
CA GLN A 475 -7.29 -11.39 15.55
C GLN A 475 -5.83 -10.93 15.49
N PRO A 476 -5.55 -9.67 15.15
CA PRO A 476 -4.19 -9.14 15.17
C PRO A 476 -3.63 -9.12 16.61
N GLY A 477 -2.37 -9.54 16.76
CA GLY A 477 -1.63 -9.43 18.01
C GLY A 477 -0.79 -10.66 18.33
N VAL A 478 0.49 -10.45 18.64
CA VAL A 478 1.47 -11.53 18.86
C VAL A 478 1.02 -12.53 19.91
N LYS A 479 0.51 -12.06 21.06
CA LYS A 479 0.08 -12.92 22.17
C LYS A 479 -1.15 -13.76 21.83
N TYR A 480 -2.10 -13.19 21.12
CA TYR A 480 -3.30 -13.93 20.70
C TYR A 480 -2.94 -15.04 19.71
N GLN A 481 -2.00 -14.74 18.82
CA GLN A 481 -1.56 -15.61 17.75
C GLN A 481 -0.53 -16.67 18.21
N GLU A 482 -0.11 -16.63 19.48
CA GLU A 482 0.85 -17.58 20.03
C GLU A 482 0.24 -18.99 20.15
N GLY A 483 0.90 -19.99 19.56
CA GLY A 483 0.46 -21.38 19.60
C GLY A 483 -0.74 -21.71 18.70
N LEU A 484 -1.20 -20.76 17.88
CA LEU A 484 -2.19 -21.06 16.84
C LEU A 484 -1.57 -21.89 15.72
N ILE A 485 -2.32 -22.87 15.24
CA ILE A 485 -1.88 -23.81 14.19
C ILE A 485 -2.65 -23.47 12.91
N PRO A 486 -1.98 -23.07 11.82
CA PRO A 486 -2.63 -22.80 10.56
C PRO A 486 -3.11 -24.08 9.89
N GLN A 487 -4.34 -24.06 9.39
CA GLN A 487 -4.93 -25.15 8.61
C GLN A 487 -4.87 -24.79 7.13
N TYR A 488 -4.31 -25.70 6.35
CA TYR A 488 -4.04 -25.50 4.93
C TYR A 488 -4.90 -26.40 4.07
N ILE A 489 -5.19 -25.91 2.87
CA ILE A 489 -5.58 -26.75 1.73
C ILE A 489 -4.53 -26.60 0.62
N GLU A 490 -4.45 -27.59 -0.25
CA GLU A 490 -3.62 -27.56 -1.43
C GLU A 490 -4.50 -27.45 -2.67
N LEU A 491 -4.28 -26.40 -3.45
CA LEU A 491 -5.00 -26.14 -4.69
C LEU A 491 -4.10 -26.44 -5.88
N PRO A 492 -4.63 -27.03 -6.98
CA PRO A 492 -3.83 -27.28 -8.17
C PRO A 492 -3.22 -25.98 -8.72
N GLY A 493 -1.92 -26.02 -9.01
CA GLY A 493 -1.24 -24.95 -9.75
C GLY A 493 -1.67 -24.89 -11.22
N TRP A 494 -1.18 -23.88 -11.92
CA TRP A 494 -1.44 -23.63 -13.33
C TRP A 494 -0.20 -23.12 -14.05
N ASP A 495 -0.26 -23.12 -15.38
CA ASP A 495 0.82 -22.62 -16.22
C ASP A 495 0.90 -21.08 -16.16
N GLY A 496 1.97 -20.58 -15.52
CA GLY A 496 2.28 -19.16 -15.43
C GLY A 496 2.62 -18.50 -16.78
N GLU A 497 3.24 -19.24 -17.71
CA GLU A 497 3.54 -18.72 -19.06
C GLU A 497 2.28 -18.58 -19.91
N ALA A 498 1.35 -19.53 -19.79
CA ALA A 498 0.02 -19.39 -20.40
C ALA A 498 -0.74 -18.21 -19.79
N THR A 499 -0.63 -18.01 -18.46
CA THR A 499 -1.22 -16.87 -17.77
C THR A 499 -0.69 -15.54 -18.31
N GLN A 500 0.63 -15.41 -18.54
CA GLN A 500 1.24 -14.20 -19.11
C GLN A 500 0.72 -13.82 -20.50
N LYS A 501 0.25 -14.80 -21.28
CA LYS A 501 -0.28 -14.58 -22.63
C LYS A 501 -1.77 -14.23 -22.62
N ALA A 502 -2.48 -14.45 -21.52
CA ALA A 502 -3.90 -14.17 -21.42
C ALA A 502 -4.17 -12.66 -21.38
N THR A 503 -5.13 -12.25 -22.20
CA THR A 503 -5.62 -10.86 -22.34
C THR A 503 -7.08 -10.72 -21.91
N SER A 504 -7.75 -11.84 -21.63
CA SER A 504 -9.12 -11.90 -21.12
C SER A 504 -9.27 -13.01 -20.08
N VAL A 505 -10.37 -12.99 -19.32
CA VAL A 505 -10.67 -14.02 -18.30
C VAL A 505 -10.79 -15.40 -18.92
N ASP A 506 -11.42 -15.50 -20.10
CA ASP A 506 -11.66 -16.76 -20.78
C ASP A 506 -10.37 -17.47 -21.22
N GLU A 507 -9.32 -16.69 -21.49
CA GLU A 507 -7.99 -17.17 -21.87
C GLU A 507 -7.15 -17.64 -20.67
N LEU A 508 -7.56 -17.33 -19.43
CA LEU A 508 -6.85 -17.79 -18.24
C LEU A 508 -6.92 -19.32 -18.10
N PRO A 509 -5.83 -19.96 -17.62
CA PRO A 509 -5.87 -21.37 -17.27
C PRO A 509 -7.03 -21.70 -16.34
N GLU A 510 -7.65 -22.86 -16.56
CA GLU A 510 -8.83 -23.30 -15.81
C GLU A 510 -8.60 -23.29 -14.29
N ASN A 511 -7.44 -23.77 -13.84
CA ASN A 511 -7.07 -23.77 -12.42
C ASN A 511 -6.84 -22.36 -11.87
N ALA A 512 -6.40 -21.40 -12.69
CA ALA A 512 -6.29 -20.00 -12.28
C ALA A 512 -7.67 -19.38 -12.04
N LYS A 513 -8.63 -19.64 -12.94
CA LYS A 513 -10.04 -19.22 -12.75
C LYS A 513 -10.64 -19.87 -11.48
N LYS A 514 -10.48 -21.18 -11.31
CA LYS A 514 -10.94 -21.90 -10.10
C LYS A 514 -10.33 -21.32 -8.82
N PHE A 515 -9.05 -20.96 -8.86
CA PHE A 515 -8.35 -20.33 -7.73
C PHE A 515 -8.95 -18.96 -7.37
N LEU A 516 -9.15 -18.09 -8.35
CA LEU A 516 -9.77 -16.78 -8.14
C LEU A 516 -11.21 -16.92 -7.61
N ALA A 517 -12.00 -17.84 -8.17
CA ALA A 517 -13.36 -18.15 -7.68
C ALA A 517 -13.34 -18.60 -6.21
N PHE A 518 -12.38 -19.45 -5.85
CA PHE A 518 -12.21 -19.92 -4.47
C PHE A 518 -11.85 -18.79 -3.52
N VAL A 519 -10.87 -17.95 -3.85
CA VAL A 519 -10.48 -16.81 -3.01
C VAL A 519 -11.65 -15.83 -2.86
N GLN A 520 -12.34 -15.49 -3.95
CA GLN A 520 -13.54 -14.64 -3.93
C GLN A 520 -14.60 -15.19 -2.97
N LEU A 521 -14.90 -16.49 -3.07
CA LEU A 521 -15.89 -17.16 -2.21
C LEU A 521 -15.48 -17.13 -0.74
N GLN A 522 -14.19 -17.40 -0.46
CA GLN A 522 -13.67 -17.45 0.91
C GLN A 522 -13.57 -16.08 1.56
N VAL A 523 -13.27 -15.03 0.79
CA VAL A 523 -13.08 -13.67 1.34
C VAL A 523 -14.41 -12.91 1.41
N GLY A 524 -15.33 -13.20 0.49
CA GLY A 524 -16.65 -12.57 0.46
C GLY A 524 -16.66 -11.19 -0.18
N VAL A 525 -15.77 -10.93 -1.14
CA VAL A 525 -15.82 -9.74 -2.02
C VAL A 525 -15.38 -10.13 -3.43
N PRO A 526 -15.92 -9.48 -4.48
CA PRO A 526 -15.59 -9.81 -5.86
C PRO A 526 -14.12 -9.54 -6.17
N ILE A 527 -13.49 -10.41 -6.97
CA ILE A 527 -12.22 -10.13 -7.64
C ILE A 527 -12.54 -9.56 -9.01
N ILE A 528 -12.06 -8.34 -9.29
CA ILE A 528 -12.40 -7.56 -10.50
C ILE A 528 -11.23 -7.39 -11.47
N ALA A 529 -10.03 -7.81 -11.05
CA ALA A 529 -8.85 -7.76 -11.90
C ALA A 529 -7.78 -8.75 -11.42
N ALA A 530 -6.94 -9.20 -12.35
CA ALA A 530 -5.75 -9.97 -12.04
C ALA A 530 -4.57 -9.53 -12.92
N THR A 531 -3.40 -9.27 -12.32
CA THR A 531 -2.17 -9.07 -13.12
C THR A 531 -1.65 -10.41 -13.59
N THR A 532 -1.32 -10.49 -14.88
CA THR A 532 -0.74 -11.68 -15.51
C THR A 532 0.76 -11.54 -15.76
N GLY A 533 1.41 -10.49 -15.25
CA GLY A 533 2.83 -10.25 -15.46
C GLY A 533 3.27 -8.85 -15.06
N PRO A 534 4.57 -8.53 -15.22
CA PRO A 534 5.14 -7.30 -14.69
C PRO A 534 4.88 -6.06 -15.58
N GLU A 535 4.61 -6.20 -16.88
CA GLU A 535 4.37 -5.05 -17.79
C GLU A 535 2.92 -4.53 -17.75
N ARG A 536 2.67 -3.32 -18.27
CA ARG A 536 1.38 -2.60 -18.14
C ARG A 536 0.22 -3.36 -18.76
N LYS A 537 0.48 -3.95 -19.94
CA LYS A 537 -0.48 -4.74 -20.70
C LYS A 537 -0.88 -6.06 -20.02
N HIS A 538 -0.14 -6.53 -19.02
CA HIS A 538 -0.40 -7.82 -18.37
C HIS A 538 -1.39 -7.67 -17.20
N LEU A 539 -2.62 -7.29 -17.56
CA LEU A 539 -3.77 -7.21 -16.66
C LEU A 539 -4.99 -7.77 -17.38
N VAL A 540 -5.73 -8.62 -16.68
CA VAL A 540 -7.06 -9.07 -17.09
C VAL A 540 -8.09 -8.41 -16.17
N GLU A 541 -9.06 -7.72 -16.75
CA GLU A 541 -10.27 -7.28 -16.05
C GLU A 541 -11.27 -8.45 -15.97
N ILE A 542 -11.95 -8.60 -14.83
CA ILE A 542 -12.84 -9.72 -14.51
C ILE A 542 -14.28 -9.27 -14.33
#